data_AF-A0A0R2PMF2-F1
#
_entry.id   AF-A0A0R2PMF2-F1
#
_cell.length_a   1.000
_cell.length_b   1.000
_cell.length_c   1.000
_cell.angle_alpha   90.00
_cell.angle_beta   90.00
_cell.angle_gamma   90.00
#
_symmetry.space_group_name_H-M   'P 1'
#
loop_
_entity.id
_entity.type
_entity.pdbx_description
1 polymer ?
#
loop_
_entity_poly.entity_id
_entity_poly.type
_entity_poly.pdbx_seq_one_letter_code
_entity_poly.pdbx_strand_id
1 'polypeptide(L)'
;MGDTIASQNENNDPQEITEKALLSEAVERTLKDLPPRDQEIVAMRFGIGKYVGQVHTLEEVAKIQRVTRERVRQIEQKTLARLRHPHNSANLRAFMDDN
;
A
#
# COMPACT_ATOMS: atom_id res chain seq x y z
N MET A 1 -8.74 -16.08 42.38
CA MET A 1 -7.49 -15.46 41.90
C MET A 1 -7.33 -15.85 40.44
N GLY A 2 -7.38 -14.88 39.56
CA GLY A 2 -7.34 -15.09 38.11
C GLY A 2 -7.48 -13.77 37.37
N ASP A 3 -6.84 -12.71 37.90
CA ASP A 3 -6.62 -11.50 37.13
C ASP A 3 -5.64 -11.84 36.01
N THR A 4 -6.12 -11.83 34.76
CA THR A 4 -5.24 -11.65 33.60
C THR A 4 -5.71 -10.41 32.88
N ILE A 5 -5.18 -9.29 33.35
CA ILE A 5 -5.05 -8.07 32.57
C ILE A 5 -4.06 -8.39 31.44
N ALA A 6 -4.56 -8.46 30.21
CA ALA A 6 -3.75 -8.29 29.02
C ALA A 6 -4.31 -7.07 28.26
N SER A 7 -3.76 -5.94 28.65
CA SER A 7 -3.92 -4.64 28.03
C SER A 7 -3.57 -4.70 26.54
N GLN A 8 -4.39 -4.01 25.74
CA GLN A 8 -4.01 -3.23 24.56
C GLN A 8 -3.32 -3.94 23.38
N ASN A 9 -4.09 -4.08 22.30
CA ASN A 9 -3.67 -3.79 20.92
C ASN A 9 -2.27 -4.26 20.48
N GLU A 10 -2.08 -5.57 20.37
CA GLU A 10 -1.03 -6.16 19.53
C GLU A 10 -1.65 -7.18 18.56
N ASN A 11 -2.71 -6.75 17.85
CA ASN A 11 -3.30 -7.53 16.77
C ASN A 11 -2.36 -7.53 15.56
N ASN A 12 -1.22 -8.22 15.66
CA ASN A 12 -0.52 -8.74 14.49
C ASN A 12 -1.16 -10.10 14.16
N ASP A 13 -2.38 -10.06 13.65
CA ASP A 13 -3.09 -11.24 13.19
C ASP A 13 -2.27 -11.88 12.06
N PRO A 14 -1.96 -13.19 12.07
CA PRO A 14 -1.27 -13.86 10.96
C PRO A 14 -1.98 -13.65 9.61
N GLN A 15 -3.29 -13.38 9.66
CA GLN A 15 -4.10 -12.97 8.51
C GLN A 15 -3.65 -11.62 7.95
N GLU A 16 -3.48 -10.58 8.78
CA GLU A 16 -3.00 -9.26 8.32
C GLU A 16 -1.61 -9.33 7.68
N ILE A 17 -0.71 -10.18 8.21
CA ILE A 17 0.64 -10.34 7.67
C ILE A 17 0.57 -10.98 6.27
N THR A 18 -0.27 -12.00 6.13
CA THR A 18 -0.49 -12.69 4.85
C THR A 18 -1.16 -11.78 3.84
N GLU A 19 -2.14 -10.98 4.27
CA GLU A 19 -2.85 -10.00 3.46
C GLU A 19 -1.93 -8.87 2.98
N LYS A 20 -1.07 -8.33 3.85
CA LYS A 20 -0.05 -7.34 3.48
C LYS A 20 0.93 -7.89 2.45
N ALA A 21 1.33 -9.17 2.56
CA ALA A 21 2.22 -9.80 1.60
C ALA A 21 1.55 -9.96 0.22
N LEU A 22 0.30 -10.43 0.17
CA LEU A 22 -0.47 -10.56 -1.07
C LEU A 22 -0.72 -9.20 -1.73
N LEU A 23 -1.06 -8.20 -0.93
CA LEU A 23 -1.23 -6.82 -1.39
C LEU A 23 0.08 -6.28 -1.97
N SER A 24 1.20 -6.48 -1.28
CA SER A 24 2.51 -6.03 -1.75
C SER A 24 2.86 -6.64 -3.10
N GLU A 25 2.61 -7.95 -3.30
CA GLU A 25 2.88 -8.62 -4.57
C GLU A 25 2.02 -8.07 -5.72
N ALA A 26 0.73 -7.85 -5.47
CA ALA A 26 -0.19 -7.33 -6.48
C ALA A 26 0.13 -5.87 -6.85
N VAL A 27 0.52 -5.06 -5.87
CA VAL A 27 0.97 -3.70 -6.13
C VAL A 27 2.30 -3.71 -6.87
N GLU A 28 3.28 -4.55 -6.51
CA GLU A 28 4.54 -4.68 -7.25
C GLU A 28 4.34 -5.08 -8.71
N ARG A 29 3.43 -6.00 -9.00
CA ARG A 29 3.07 -6.37 -10.38
C ARG A 29 2.52 -5.17 -11.15
N THR A 30 1.63 -4.40 -10.52
CA THR A 30 1.05 -3.19 -11.14
C THR A 30 2.09 -2.09 -11.30
N LEU A 31 3.03 -1.96 -10.37
CA LEU A 31 4.13 -1.01 -10.43
C LEU A 31 5.02 -1.27 -11.63
N LYS A 32 5.29 -2.53 -12.01
CA LYS A 32 6.12 -2.83 -13.19
C LYS A 32 5.62 -2.17 -14.49
N ASP A 33 4.32 -1.88 -14.59
CA ASP A 33 3.71 -1.20 -15.75
C ASP A 33 3.74 0.33 -15.66
N LEU A 34 4.13 0.89 -14.51
CA LEU A 34 4.28 2.33 -14.31
C LEU A 34 5.69 2.80 -14.67
N PRO A 35 5.87 4.09 -15.02
CA PRO A 35 7.20 4.68 -15.14
C PRO A 35 7.99 4.53 -13.82
N PRO A 36 9.32 4.30 -13.87
CA PRO A 36 10.13 4.05 -12.67
C PRO A 36 10.01 5.13 -11.59
N ARG A 37 9.77 6.39 -11.99
CA ARG A 37 9.54 7.49 -11.06
C ARG A 37 8.18 7.41 -10.35
N ASP A 38 7.13 7.03 -11.08
CA ASP A 38 5.80 6.83 -10.49
C ASP A 38 5.81 5.56 -9.60
N GLN A 39 6.60 4.55 -9.96
CA GLN A 39 6.80 3.35 -9.13
C GLN A 39 7.36 3.71 -7.75
N GLU A 40 8.39 4.55 -7.71
CA GLU A 40 9.04 4.95 -6.46
C GLU A 40 8.09 5.77 -5.57
N ILE A 41 7.29 6.65 -6.18
CA ILE A 41 6.25 7.43 -5.50
C ILE A 41 5.23 6.52 -4.80
N VAL A 42 4.74 5.51 -5.50
CA VAL A 42 3.75 4.55 -4.96
C VAL A 42 4.42 3.60 -3.96
N ALA A 43 5.63 3.14 -4.23
CA ALA A 43 6.36 2.25 -3.32
C ALA A 43 6.59 2.90 -1.95
N MET A 44 6.96 4.18 -1.91
CA MET A 44 7.06 4.95 -0.66
C MET A 44 5.70 5.15 0.01
N ARG A 45 4.65 5.38 -0.79
CA ARG A 45 3.28 5.64 -0.33
C ARG A 45 2.66 4.45 0.39
N PHE A 46 2.87 3.25 -0.15
CA PHE A 46 2.33 2.01 0.41
C PHE A 46 3.35 1.28 1.30
N GLY A 47 4.59 1.77 1.38
CA GLY A 47 5.66 1.13 2.13
C GLY A 47 5.93 -0.28 1.64
N ILE A 48 6.10 -0.46 0.32
CA ILE A 48 6.30 -1.75 -0.35
C ILE A 48 7.59 -1.75 -1.18
N GLY A 49 8.06 -2.93 -1.58
CA GLY A 49 9.33 -3.11 -2.29
C GLY A 49 10.53 -2.62 -1.48
N LYS A 50 11.19 -1.54 -1.92
CA LYS A 50 12.37 -0.98 -1.23
C LYS A 50 12.04 -0.22 0.06
N TYR A 51 10.77 0.11 0.27
CA TYR A 51 10.30 0.90 1.42
C TYR A 51 9.44 0.05 2.38
N VAL A 52 9.62 -1.28 2.38
CA VAL A 52 8.91 -2.20 3.30
C VAL A 52 9.10 -1.76 4.75
N GLY A 53 7.99 -1.47 5.43
CA GLY A 53 7.98 -0.97 6.81
C GLY A 53 8.14 0.55 6.95
N GLN A 54 8.24 1.30 5.84
CA GLN A 54 8.35 2.76 5.83
C GLN A 54 7.27 3.39 4.95
N VAL A 55 6.08 3.56 5.53
CA VAL A 55 4.96 4.24 4.88
C VAL A 55 5.16 5.75 4.98
N HIS A 56 5.15 6.43 3.83
CA HIS A 56 5.31 7.88 3.74
C HIS A 56 3.99 8.58 3.39
N THR A 57 3.78 9.76 3.96
CA THR A 57 2.63 10.62 3.66
C THR A 57 2.73 11.28 2.28
N LEU A 58 1.62 11.82 1.74
CA LEU A 58 1.63 12.50 0.43
C LEU A 58 2.64 13.66 0.41
N GLU A 59 2.78 14.35 1.55
CA GLU A 59 3.65 15.51 1.69
C GLU A 59 5.12 15.11 1.74
N GLU A 60 5.45 14.05 2.48
CA GLU A 60 6.82 13.51 2.54
C GLU A 60 7.26 12.99 1.18
N VAL A 61 6.41 12.19 0.51
CA VAL A 61 6.68 11.69 -0.84
C VAL A 61 6.86 12.85 -1.82
N ALA A 62 5.99 13.87 -1.76
CA ALA A 62 6.09 15.06 -2.60
C ALA A 62 7.43 15.81 -2.37
N LYS A 63 7.84 15.96 -1.11
CA LYS A 63 9.10 16.61 -0.74
C LYS A 63 10.33 15.83 -1.22
N ILE A 64 10.34 14.50 -1.03
CA ILE A 64 11.45 13.62 -1.43
C ILE A 64 11.60 13.60 -2.96
N GLN A 65 10.49 13.46 -3.68
CA GLN A 65 10.48 13.33 -5.15
C GLN A 65 10.49 14.68 -5.88
N ARG A 66 10.47 15.78 -5.12
CA ARG A 66 10.36 17.17 -5.61
C ARG A 66 9.19 17.33 -6.58
N VAL A 67 8.04 16.77 -6.22
CA VAL A 67 6.78 16.87 -6.96
C VAL A 67 5.73 17.57 -6.11
N THR A 68 4.64 17.99 -6.72
CA THR A 68 3.50 18.54 -5.96
C THR A 68 2.73 17.42 -5.28
N ARG A 69 2.09 17.73 -4.15
CA ARG A 69 1.16 16.83 -3.46
C ARG A 69 0.08 16.27 -4.40
N GLU A 70 -0.43 17.12 -5.29
CA GLU A 70 -1.44 16.71 -6.26
C GLU A 70 -0.91 15.68 -7.27
N ARG A 71 0.36 15.78 -7.66
CA ARG A 71 0.98 14.77 -8.53
C ARG A 71 1.04 13.41 -7.86
N VAL A 72 1.37 13.36 -6.56
CA VAL A 72 1.35 12.11 -5.78
C VAL A 72 -0.07 11.54 -5.72
N ARG A 73 -1.08 12.38 -5.46
CA ARG A 73 -2.50 11.98 -5.46
C ARG A 73 -2.96 11.41 -6.81
N GLN A 74 -2.57 12.04 -7.92
CA GLN A 74 -2.90 11.56 -9.26
C GLN A 74 -2.28 10.19 -9.55
N ILE A 75 -1.02 9.99 -9.15
CA ILE A 75 -0.32 8.71 -9.32
C ILE A 75 -0.98 7.62 -8.47
N GLU A 76 -1.34 7.94 -7.22
CA GLU A 76 -2.08 7.05 -6.33
C GLU A 76 -3.40 6.60 -6.95
N GLN A 77 -4.23 7.55 -7.42
CA GLN A 77 -5.49 7.24 -8.09
C GLN A 77 -5.30 6.41 -9.36
N LYS A 78 -4.29 6.73 -10.18
CA LYS A 78 -3.95 5.97 -11.38
C LYS A 78 -3.53 4.54 -11.05
N THR A 79 -2.81 4.35 -9.95
CA THR A 79 -2.38 3.02 -9.47
C THR A 79 -3.58 2.24 -8.95
N LEU A 80 -4.41 2.85 -8.10
CA LEU A 80 -5.66 2.24 -7.60
C LEU A 80 -6.60 1.84 -8.74
N ALA A 81 -6.75 2.69 -9.76
CA ALA A 81 -7.54 2.38 -10.94
C ALA A 81 -7.01 1.15 -11.71
N ARG A 82 -5.68 0.96 -11.74
CA ARG A 82 -5.04 -0.21 -12.36
C ARG A 82 -5.17 -1.47 -11.51
N LEU A 83 -5.04 -1.35 -10.19
CA LEU A 83 -5.24 -2.43 -9.24
C LEU A 83 -6.68 -2.96 -9.28
N ARG A 84 -7.66 -2.07 -9.55
CA ARG A 84 -9.09 -2.41 -9.65
C ARG A 84 -9.49 -2.99 -11.01
N HIS A 85 -8.58 -3.09 -11.98
CA HIS A 85 -8.91 -3.63 -13.30
C HIS A 85 -9.02 -5.17 -13.23
N PRO A 86 -10.07 -5.82 -13.77
CA PRO A 86 -10.36 -7.26 -13.60
C PRO A 86 -9.20 -8.22 -13.87
N HIS A 87 -8.32 -7.84 -14.79
CA HIS A 87 -7.10 -8.60 -15.13
C HIS A 87 -6.06 -8.62 -13.99
N ASN A 88 -6.01 -7.56 -13.19
CA ASN A 88 -5.08 -7.38 -12.06
C ASN A 88 -5.79 -7.51 -10.69
N SER A 89 -7.12 -7.38 -10.66
CA SER A 89 -7.94 -7.32 -9.44
C SER A 89 -8.50 -8.66 -9.00
N ALA A 90 -8.27 -9.76 -9.73
CA ALA A 90 -8.75 -11.08 -9.32
C ALA A 90 -8.29 -11.45 -7.89
N ASN A 91 -7.14 -10.94 -7.46
CA ASN A 91 -6.62 -11.10 -6.10
C ASN A 91 -6.96 -9.93 -5.14
N LEU A 92 -7.46 -8.80 -5.65
CA LEU A 92 -7.59 -7.53 -4.91
C LEU A 92 -9.05 -7.13 -4.62
N ARG A 93 -10.02 -7.77 -5.28
CA ARG A 93 -11.45 -7.45 -5.16
C ARG A 93 -12.01 -7.73 -3.76
N ALA A 94 -11.39 -8.65 -3.01
CA ALA A 94 -11.74 -8.93 -1.62
C ALA A 94 -11.32 -7.82 -0.63
N PHE A 95 -10.47 -6.88 -1.04
CA PHE A 95 -9.88 -5.87 -0.15
C PHE A 95 -10.50 -4.47 -0.32
N MET A 96 -11.27 -4.23 -1.40
CA MET A 96 -11.89 -2.92 -1.69
C MET A 96 -13.34 -2.79 -1.20
N ASP A 97 -13.93 -3.87 -0.67
CA ASP A 97 -15.34 -3.90 -0.24
C ASP A 97 -15.54 -3.65 1.28
N ASP A 98 -14.50 -3.27 2.04
CA ASP A 98 -14.67 -2.74 3.40
C ASP A 98 -14.66 -1.21 3.39
N ASN A 99 -15.86 -0.64 3.25
CA ASN A 99 -16.20 0.73 3.64
C ASN A 99 -17.66 0.78 4.10
#